data_AF-A0AAQ4FI84-F1
#
_entry.id   AF-A0AAQ4FI84-F1
#
_cell.length_a   1.000
_cell.length_b   1.000
_cell.length_c   1.000
_cell.angle_alpha   90.00
_cell.angle_beta   90.00
_cell.angle_gamma   90.00
#
_symmetry.space_group_name_H-M   'P 1'
#
loop_
_entity.id
_entity.type
_entity.pdbx_description
1 polymer ?
#
loop_
_entity_poly.entity_id
_entity_poly.type
_entity_poly.pdbx_seq_one_letter_code
_entity_poly.pdbx_strand_id
1 'polypeptide(L)'
;MRPEEKHCAILVDEMQLTAGLDFDPTVKNPIGLATAPLSNPVPKGELTYATHGLVLMLTGLSSRWKQVVAYHLTGDSNDGSFLRDFLFSVIEKCEAAGCHVDAVISDMGPNNKALCHRVRGQSFFLPAAIVTKYELPTDEVSVKHIRELAVIDAERDLKLASHLKPAHLDPDHFAKMNVASSVAVLNHSVGAATRTLVSLRLLESEALTTAWFVERVFRWFTLMTSRYIGTAMSLFKHDEAVAFLKEFMEIFAHVCIKSGNAKEMFKPVQAGVLITASSALHIQHQLLSVPKFKFVLLCRLSQDALENLFCIRSRHPVPRPLEFKLMLRLIMLSQFF
;
A
#
# COMPACT_ATOMS: atom_id res chain seq x y z
N MET A 1 -20.90 -18.55 8.83
CA MET A 1 -19.66 -18.60 8.04
C MET A 1 -19.13 -20.02 8.03
N ARG A 2 -18.70 -20.49 6.87
CA ARG A 2 -17.88 -21.72 6.77
C ARG A 2 -16.53 -21.48 7.47
N PRO A 3 -15.82 -22.53 7.94
CA PRO A 3 -14.53 -22.38 8.62
C PRO A 3 -13.53 -21.51 7.83
N GLU A 4 -13.43 -21.73 6.52
CA GLU A 4 -12.55 -20.97 5.63
C GLU A 4 -12.91 -19.47 5.52
N GLU A 5 -14.16 -19.08 5.79
CA GLU A 5 -14.62 -17.68 5.71
C GLU A 5 -14.34 -16.89 6.99
N LYS A 6 -13.99 -17.57 8.07
CA LYS A 6 -13.63 -16.96 9.35
C LYS A 6 -12.24 -16.32 9.33
N HIS A 7 -11.38 -16.75 8.40
CA HIS A 7 -10.07 -16.15 8.16
C HIS A 7 -10.20 -14.74 7.58
N CYS A 8 -9.68 -13.77 8.31
CA CYS A 8 -9.81 -12.36 8.02
C CYS A 8 -8.53 -11.58 8.32
N ALA A 9 -8.46 -10.37 7.79
CA ALA A 9 -7.44 -9.41 8.13
C ALA A 9 -8.06 -8.12 8.69
N ILE A 10 -7.35 -7.44 9.57
CA ILE A 10 -7.71 -6.11 10.08
C ILE A 10 -7.00 -5.05 9.24
N LEU A 11 -7.78 -4.13 8.67
CA LEU A 11 -7.30 -2.92 8.03
C LEU A 11 -7.41 -1.77 9.02
N VAL A 12 -6.34 -1.01 9.19
CA VAL A 12 -6.26 0.15 10.09
C VAL A 12 -5.83 1.36 9.28
N ASP A 13 -6.61 2.44 9.34
CA ASP A 13 -6.25 3.71 8.71
C ASP A 13 -7.01 4.87 9.37
N GLU A 14 -6.52 6.08 9.14
CA GLU A 14 -7.08 7.32 9.68
C GLU A 14 -7.53 8.25 8.55
N MET A 15 -8.67 8.90 8.74
CA MET A 15 -9.10 9.99 7.87
C MET A 15 -9.05 11.34 8.57
N GLN A 16 -8.62 12.38 7.87
CA GLN A 16 -8.61 13.74 8.40
C GLN A 16 -10.04 14.29 8.56
N LEU A 17 -10.28 14.98 9.67
CA LEU A 17 -11.54 15.60 10.07
C LEU A 17 -11.35 17.10 10.33
N THR A 18 -12.43 17.86 10.19
CA THR A 18 -12.45 19.27 10.61
C THR A 18 -12.77 19.34 12.09
N ALA A 19 -11.78 19.77 12.87
CA ALA A 19 -11.92 19.95 14.31
C ALA A 19 -13.09 20.88 14.65
N GLY A 20 -13.86 20.49 15.66
CA GLY A 20 -14.94 21.32 16.20
C GLY A 20 -15.93 20.49 16.99
N LEU A 21 -16.69 21.17 17.85
CA LEU A 21 -17.74 20.56 18.66
C LEU A 21 -19.08 20.63 17.95
N ASP A 22 -19.78 19.51 17.92
CA ASP A 22 -21.17 19.40 17.52
C ASP A 22 -21.97 18.76 18.64
N PHE A 23 -23.28 18.95 18.64
CA PHE A 23 -24.17 18.27 19.58
C PHE A 23 -24.81 17.07 18.89
N ASP A 24 -24.64 15.86 19.43
CA ASP A 24 -25.33 14.66 18.92
C ASP A 24 -26.70 14.53 19.62
N PRO A 25 -27.82 14.82 18.93
CA PRO A 25 -29.14 14.76 19.54
C PRO A 25 -29.55 13.33 19.91
N THR A 26 -28.94 12.31 19.31
CA THR A 26 -29.23 10.89 19.58
C THR A 26 -28.73 10.47 20.95
N VAL A 27 -27.52 10.92 21.31
CA VAL A 27 -26.86 10.58 22.58
C VAL A 27 -27.02 11.71 23.61
N LYS A 28 -27.55 12.86 23.19
CA LYS A 28 -27.70 14.10 23.99
C LYS A 28 -26.38 14.58 24.60
N ASN A 29 -25.27 14.34 23.90
CA ASN A 29 -23.92 14.69 24.34
C ASN A 29 -23.15 15.43 23.23
N PRO A 30 -22.20 16.32 23.59
CA PRO A 30 -21.30 16.89 22.62
C PRO A 30 -20.37 15.82 22.02
N ILE A 31 -20.08 15.94 20.73
CA ILE A 31 -19.12 15.14 19.99
C ILE A 31 -18.09 16.05 19.33
N GLY A 32 -16.87 15.56 19.18
CA GLY A 32 -15.79 16.29 18.52
C GLY A 32 -14.53 16.43 19.37
N LEU A 33 -14.55 15.89 20.59
CA LEU A 33 -13.34 15.68 21.38
C LEU A 33 -12.67 14.36 21.01
N ALA A 34 -11.35 14.32 21.17
CA ALA A 34 -10.58 13.09 21.04
C ALA A 34 -11.05 12.07 22.09
N THR A 35 -11.28 10.85 21.62
CA THR A 35 -11.67 9.69 22.44
C THR A 35 -10.48 8.83 22.84
N ALA A 36 -9.34 9.00 22.15
CA ALA A 36 -8.09 8.33 22.46
C ALA A 36 -7.27 9.15 23.48
N PRO A 37 -6.51 8.49 24.37
CA PRO A 37 -5.56 9.15 25.25
C PRO A 37 -4.41 9.77 24.45
N LEU A 38 -4.00 10.96 24.90
CA LEU A 38 -2.95 11.76 24.28
C LEU A 38 -1.57 11.34 24.78
N SER A 39 -0.56 11.47 23.93
CA SER A 39 0.84 11.16 24.29
C SER A 39 1.39 12.10 25.38
N ASN A 40 0.89 13.33 25.45
CA ASN A 40 1.23 14.31 26.48
C ASN A 40 -0.01 14.68 27.29
N PRO A 41 0.06 14.72 28.62
CA PRO A 41 -1.04 15.20 29.44
C PRO A 41 -1.29 16.68 29.13
N VAL A 42 -2.52 16.97 28.71
CA VAL A 42 -2.98 18.33 28.44
C VAL A 42 -3.06 19.11 29.76
N PRO A 43 -2.71 20.40 29.80
CA PRO A 43 -2.96 21.25 30.96
C PRO A 43 -4.41 21.13 31.44
N LYS A 44 -4.62 21.08 32.76
CA LYS A 44 -5.97 20.97 33.33
C LYS A 44 -6.91 22.04 32.75
N GLY A 45 -7.94 21.59 32.02
CA GLY A 45 -9.01 22.44 31.49
C GLY A 45 -8.97 22.68 29.98
N GLU A 46 -7.94 22.25 29.27
CA GLU A 46 -7.86 22.40 27.81
C GLU A 46 -8.47 21.17 27.10
N LEU A 47 -9.37 21.45 26.16
CA LEU A 47 -10.11 20.43 25.41
C LEU A 47 -9.35 20.03 24.15
N THR A 48 -9.16 18.73 23.95
CA THR A 48 -8.55 18.22 22.72
C THR A 48 -9.61 17.87 21.72
N TYR A 49 -9.64 18.63 20.63
CA TYR A 49 -10.51 18.37 19.50
C TYR A 49 -9.99 17.22 18.66
N ALA A 50 -10.90 16.41 18.14
CA ALA A 50 -10.59 15.37 17.18
C ALA A 50 -10.25 15.99 15.83
N THR A 51 -9.08 15.63 15.30
CA THR A 51 -8.61 16.02 13.98
C THR A 51 -8.59 14.84 13.01
N HIS A 52 -8.71 13.62 13.53
CA HIS A 52 -8.67 12.39 12.74
C HIS A 52 -9.75 11.40 13.21
N GLY A 53 -10.21 10.56 12.28
CA GLY A 53 -11.08 9.42 12.52
C GLY A 53 -10.34 8.14 12.21
N LEU A 54 -9.88 7.44 13.25
CA LEU A 54 -9.27 6.13 13.17
C LEU A 54 -10.35 5.07 12.95
N VAL A 55 -10.18 4.20 11.95
CA VAL A 55 -11.14 3.13 11.63
C VAL A 55 -10.43 1.79 11.52
N LEU A 56 -11.03 0.78 12.15
CA LEU A 56 -10.62 -0.62 12.01
C LEU A 56 -11.70 -1.40 11.27
N MET A 57 -11.32 -2.02 10.16
CA MET A 57 -12.20 -2.81 9.31
C MET A 57 -11.67 -4.23 9.16
N LEU A 58 -12.54 -5.23 9.36
CA LEU A 58 -12.25 -6.60 8.96
C LEU A 58 -12.51 -6.81 7.47
N THR A 59 -11.66 -7.61 6.83
CA THR A 59 -11.84 -8.11 5.47
C THR A 59 -11.64 -9.62 5.41
N GLY A 60 -12.54 -10.34 4.77
CA GLY A 60 -12.44 -11.79 4.59
C GLY A 60 -11.33 -12.17 3.61
N LEU A 61 -10.59 -13.25 3.90
CA LEU A 61 -9.49 -13.74 3.05
C LEU A 61 -9.96 -14.77 2.02
N SER A 62 -10.89 -15.65 2.38
CA SER A 62 -11.46 -16.66 1.46
C SER A 62 -12.60 -16.10 0.60
N SER A 63 -13.66 -15.59 1.24
CA SER A 63 -14.81 -14.99 0.58
C SER A 63 -14.82 -13.47 0.73
N ARG A 64 -15.51 -12.77 -0.18
CA ARG A 64 -15.54 -11.30 -0.17
C ARG A 64 -16.59 -10.80 0.82
N TRP A 65 -16.14 -10.40 1.99
CA TRP A 65 -16.93 -9.67 2.98
C TRP A 65 -16.03 -8.65 3.69
N LYS A 66 -16.62 -7.57 4.18
CA LYS A 66 -15.92 -6.55 4.94
C LYS A 66 -16.86 -5.94 5.97
N GLN A 67 -16.33 -5.61 7.14
CA GLN A 67 -17.11 -5.08 8.25
C GLN A 67 -16.27 -4.10 9.06
N VAL A 68 -16.78 -2.88 9.26
CA VAL A 68 -16.17 -1.97 10.25
C VAL A 68 -16.47 -2.53 11.64
N VAL A 69 -15.44 -2.71 12.46
CA VAL A 69 -15.55 -3.30 13.80
C VAL A 69 -15.27 -2.30 14.91
N ALA A 70 -14.49 -1.26 14.65
CA ALA A 70 -14.22 -0.23 15.63
C ALA A 70 -13.82 1.09 14.98
N TYR A 71 -14.02 2.19 15.70
CA TYR A 71 -13.51 3.50 15.32
C TYR A 71 -13.17 4.31 16.57
N HIS A 72 -12.24 5.26 16.43
CA HIS A 72 -11.95 6.28 17.43
C HIS A 72 -11.82 7.64 16.77
N LEU A 73 -12.21 8.67 17.51
CA LEU A 73 -11.85 10.04 17.20
C LEU A 73 -10.50 10.34 17.85
N THR A 74 -9.51 10.72 17.05
CA THR A 74 -8.13 10.91 17.47
C THR A 74 -7.67 12.35 17.24
N GLY A 75 -6.71 12.81 18.04
CA GLY A 75 -6.05 14.11 17.86
C GLY A 75 -4.82 13.99 16.98
N ASP A 76 -4.04 15.08 16.85
CA ASP A 76 -2.79 15.10 16.08
C ASP A 76 -1.65 14.30 16.74
N SER A 77 -1.75 14.04 18.04
CA SER A 77 -0.78 13.26 18.82
C SER A 77 -1.48 12.20 19.67
N ASN A 78 -1.40 10.94 19.25
CA ASN A 78 -1.92 9.81 20.03
C ASN A 78 -0.80 9.11 20.78
N ASP A 79 -1.09 8.54 21.95
CA ASP A 79 -0.15 7.63 22.59
C ASP A 79 0.05 6.40 21.69
N GLY A 80 1.30 6.13 21.30
CA GLY A 80 1.64 4.95 20.51
C GLY A 80 1.30 3.64 21.23
N SER A 81 1.25 3.65 22.57
CA SER A 81 0.86 2.50 23.38
C SER A 81 -0.65 2.19 23.24
N PHE A 82 -1.48 3.23 23.09
CA PHE A 82 -2.92 3.09 22.95
C PHE A 82 -3.32 2.35 21.68
N LEU A 83 -2.75 2.69 20.53
CA LEU A 83 -3.11 2.05 19.26
C LEU A 83 -2.83 0.54 19.31
N ARG A 84 -1.69 0.16 19.91
CA ARG A 84 -1.33 -1.23 20.13
C ARG A 84 -2.36 -1.92 21.02
N ASP A 85 -2.63 -1.38 22.21
CA ASP A 85 -3.51 -2.02 23.19
C ASP A 85 -4.96 -2.10 22.68
N PHE A 86 -5.40 -1.06 21.97
CA PHE A 86 -6.69 -1.04 21.28
C PHE A 86 -6.78 -2.09 20.18
N LEU A 87 -5.75 -2.22 19.34
CA LEU A 87 -5.70 -3.24 18.28
C LEU A 87 -5.77 -4.66 18.88
N PHE A 88 -5.01 -4.95 19.94
CA PHE A 88 -5.08 -6.24 20.62
C PHE A 88 -6.46 -6.51 21.22
N SER A 89 -7.08 -5.51 21.86
CA SER A 89 -8.46 -5.65 22.37
C SER A 89 -9.48 -5.94 21.26
N VAL A 90 -9.30 -5.36 20.07
CA VAL A 90 -10.15 -5.65 18.91
C VAL A 90 -9.90 -7.08 18.41
N ILE A 91 -8.65 -7.52 18.30
CA ILE A 91 -8.29 -8.89 17.90
C ILE A 91 -8.96 -9.89 18.84
N GLU A 92 -8.80 -9.74 20.16
CA GLU A 92 -9.39 -10.63 21.16
C GLU A 92 -10.92 -10.71 21.02
N LYS A 93 -11.59 -9.58 20.79
CA LYS A 93 -13.06 -9.55 20.56
C LYS A 93 -13.46 -10.22 19.26
N CYS A 94 -12.69 -10.04 18.19
CA CYS A 94 -12.95 -10.68 16.91
C CYS A 94 -12.76 -12.21 17.00
N GLU A 95 -11.72 -12.67 17.70
CA GLU A 95 -11.48 -14.10 17.94
C GLU A 95 -12.55 -14.72 18.85
N ALA A 96 -12.96 -14.02 19.91
CA ALA A 96 -14.07 -14.44 20.76
C ALA A 96 -15.41 -14.53 20.00
N ALA A 97 -15.61 -13.71 18.97
CA ALA A 97 -16.75 -13.79 18.05
C ALA A 97 -16.61 -14.92 17.01
N GLY A 98 -15.48 -15.62 16.99
CA GLY A 98 -15.23 -16.79 16.14
C GLY A 98 -14.56 -16.48 14.79
N CYS A 99 -13.96 -15.30 14.61
CA CYS A 99 -13.09 -15.01 13.48
C CYS A 99 -11.64 -15.47 13.75
N HIS A 100 -10.84 -15.63 12.70
CA HIS A 100 -9.40 -15.87 12.79
C HIS A 100 -8.69 -14.69 12.14
N VAL A 101 -8.02 -13.86 12.95
CA VAL A 101 -7.31 -12.68 12.45
C VAL A 101 -5.91 -13.10 12.02
N ASP A 102 -5.70 -13.33 10.72
CA ASP A 102 -4.43 -13.81 10.17
C ASP A 102 -3.43 -12.67 9.87
N ALA A 103 -3.91 -11.43 9.74
CA ALA A 103 -3.07 -10.30 9.37
C ALA A 103 -3.61 -8.95 9.86
N VAL A 104 -2.70 -8.01 10.10
CA VAL A 104 -3.01 -6.59 10.29
C VAL A 104 -2.32 -5.78 9.21
N ILE A 105 -3.05 -4.89 8.57
CA ILE A 105 -2.57 -4.02 7.50
C ILE A 105 -2.78 -2.58 7.94
N SER A 106 -1.68 -1.84 8.01
CA SER A 106 -1.63 -0.43 8.39
C SER A 106 -0.83 0.35 7.38
N ASP A 107 -1.07 1.65 7.27
CA ASP A 107 -0.23 2.51 6.46
C ASP A 107 1.11 2.68 7.20
N MET A 108 2.19 2.78 6.44
CA MET A 108 3.45 3.24 6.99
C MET A 108 3.36 4.76 7.08
N GLY A 109 3.18 5.31 8.29
CA GLY A 109 2.87 6.72 8.56
C GLY A 109 3.86 7.80 8.03
N PRO A 110 4.19 8.86 8.78
CA PRO A 110 4.96 10.02 8.28
C PRO A 110 6.27 9.68 7.54
N ASN A 111 6.87 8.53 7.84
CA ASN A 111 8.07 7.99 7.20
C ASN A 111 7.90 7.73 5.68
N ASN A 112 6.68 7.51 5.17
CA ASN A 112 6.43 7.39 3.72
C ASN A 112 6.16 8.73 3.01
N LYS A 113 5.66 9.78 3.69
CA LYS A 113 5.52 11.11 3.05
C LYS A 113 6.89 11.69 2.67
N ALA A 114 7.92 11.39 3.46
CA ALA A 114 9.31 11.67 3.13
C ALA A 114 9.88 10.80 2.00
N LEU A 115 9.29 9.62 1.73
CA LEU A 115 9.75 8.66 0.71
C LEU A 115 9.51 9.20 -0.71
N CYS A 116 8.27 9.56 -1.05
CA CYS A 116 7.95 10.08 -2.38
C CYS A 116 8.62 11.44 -2.66
N HIS A 117 8.87 12.24 -1.61
CA HIS A 117 9.65 13.48 -1.72
C HIS A 117 11.13 13.23 -2.03
N ARG A 118 11.67 12.06 -1.65
CA ARG A 118 13.11 11.80 -1.66
C ARG A 118 13.57 10.88 -2.79
N VAL A 119 12.69 10.12 -3.44
CA VAL A 119 13.00 9.35 -4.67
C VAL A 119 13.24 10.26 -5.89
N ARG A 120 12.88 11.55 -5.80
CA ARG A 120 13.26 12.56 -6.80
C ARG A 120 14.78 12.76 -6.81
N GLY A 121 15.44 12.31 -7.88
CA GLY A 121 16.90 12.42 -8.03
C GLY A 121 17.68 11.32 -7.30
N GLN A 122 17.05 10.19 -6.99
CA GLN A 122 17.75 9.01 -6.50
C GLN A 122 18.07 8.04 -7.64
N SER A 123 19.30 7.55 -7.63
CA SER A 123 19.74 6.43 -8.47
C SER A 123 19.72 5.16 -7.63
N PHE A 124 19.26 4.07 -8.24
CA PHE A 124 19.30 2.74 -7.63
C PHE A 124 20.49 1.99 -8.23
N PHE A 125 21.31 1.39 -7.38
CA PHE A 125 22.45 0.58 -7.79
C PHE A 125 22.19 -0.86 -7.39
N LEU A 126 22.20 -1.75 -8.38
CA LEU A 126 21.98 -3.18 -8.20
C LEU A 126 23.25 -3.86 -7.65
N PRO A 127 23.10 -4.91 -6.84
CA PRO A 127 24.24 -5.70 -6.38
C PRO A 127 24.97 -6.37 -7.55
N ALA A 128 26.31 -6.42 -7.50
CA ALA A 128 27.12 -7.06 -8.53
C ALA A 128 26.70 -8.52 -8.83
N ALA A 129 26.25 -9.26 -7.82
CA ALA A 129 25.74 -10.62 -7.98
C ALA A 129 24.52 -10.69 -8.93
N ILE A 130 23.63 -9.69 -8.87
CA ILE A 130 22.44 -9.59 -9.74
C ILE A 130 22.85 -9.20 -11.15
N VAL A 131 23.77 -8.23 -11.28
CA VAL A 131 24.29 -7.76 -12.57
C VAL A 131 24.93 -8.92 -13.33
N THR A 132 25.80 -9.70 -12.69
CA THR A 132 26.44 -10.87 -13.30
C THR A 132 25.43 -11.97 -13.62
N LYS A 133 24.49 -12.27 -12.71
CA LYS A 133 23.50 -13.35 -12.90
C LYS A 133 22.59 -13.10 -14.11
N TYR A 134 22.23 -11.84 -14.36
CA TYR A 134 21.30 -11.45 -15.41
C TYR A 134 21.98 -10.79 -16.62
N GLU A 135 23.31 -10.80 -16.67
CA GLU A 135 24.13 -10.21 -17.73
C GLU A 135 23.72 -8.75 -18.04
N LEU A 136 23.49 -7.97 -16.97
CA LEU A 136 23.05 -6.58 -17.11
C LEU A 136 24.21 -5.68 -17.55
N PRO A 137 23.99 -4.74 -18.50
CA PRO A 137 25.06 -3.87 -19.00
C PRO A 137 25.64 -2.91 -17.96
N THR A 138 24.84 -2.54 -16.96
CA THR A 138 25.21 -1.62 -15.88
C THR A 138 24.59 -2.08 -14.56
N ASP A 139 25.08 -1.55 -13.45
CA ASP A 139 24.47 -1.69 -12.12
C ASP A 139 23.46 -0.57 -11.81
N GLU A 140 23.53 0.56 -12.52
CA GLU A 140 22.63 1.71 -12.30
C GLU A 140 21.27 1.55 -13.00
N VAL A 141 20.20 1.71 -12.22
CA VAL A 141 18.83 1.89 -12.70
C VAL A 141 18.49 3.37 -12.61
N SER A 142 18.20 3.98 -13.77
CA SER A 142 17.99 5.41 -13.89
C SER A 142 16.66 5.76 -14.55
N VAL A 143 15.97 6.75 -13.99
CA VAL A 143 14.73 7.32 -14.55
C VAL A 143 15.00 8.05 -15.87
N LYS A 144 16.26 8.42 -16.16
CA LYS A 144 16.67 9.05 -17.43
C LYS A 144 16.19 8.25 -18.64
N HIS A 145 16.42 6.93 -18.63
CA HIS A 145 16.02 6.05 -19.74
C HIS A 145 14.51 6.03 -19.97
N ILE A 146 13.71 6.17 -18.90
CA ILE A 146 12.24 6.21 -18.99
C ILE A 146 11.78 7.58 -19.54
N ARG A 147 12.48 8.66 -19.20
CA ARG A 147 12.22 10.00 -19.77
C ARG A 147 12.52 10.01 -21.27
N GLU A 148 13.64 9.44 -21.69
CA GLU A 148 14.00 9.34 -23.11
C GLU A 148 12.99 8.50 -23.88
N LEU A 149 12.56 7.36 -23.34
CA LEU A 149 11.46 6.57 -23.89
C LEU A 149 10.20 7.43 -24.08
N ALA A 150 9.80 8.21 -23.07
CA ALA A 150 8.59 9.03 -23.14
C ALA A 150 8.66 10.12 -24.23
N VAL A 151 9.85 10.68 -24.48
CA VAL A 151 10.08 11.66 -25.56
C VAL A 151 9.97 10.98 -26.91
N ILE A 152 10.67 9.86 -27.11
CA ILE A 152 10.64 9.11 -28.37
C ILE A 152 9.22 8.62 -28.68
N ASP A 153 8.49 8.13 -27.67
CA ASP A 153 7.14 7.60 -27.85
C ASP A 153 6.10 8.71 -28.10
N ALA A 154 6.39 9.96 -27.71
CA ALA A 154 5.52 11.09 -27.98
C ALA A 154 5.53 11.51 -29.46
N GLU A 155 6.65 11.31 -30.17
CA GLU A 155 6.80 11.64 -31.59
C GLU A 155 6.19 10.59 -32.53
N ARG A 156 5.80 9.43 -32.00
CA ARG A 156 5.29 8.29 -32.79
C ARG A 156 3.77 8.30 -32.87
N ASP A 157 3.25 8.03 -34.06
CA ASP A 157 1.81 7.78 -34.26
C ASP A 157 1.36 6.50 -33.53
N LEU A 158 2.19 5.46 -33.60
CA LEU A 158 1.99 4.18 -32.91
C LEU A 158 2.88 4.11 -31.67
N LYS A 159 2.26 4.40 -30.53
CA LYS A 159 2.91 4.42 -29.21
C LYS A 159 3.17 3.01 -28.67
N LEU A 160 4.40 2.75 -28.27
CA LEU A 160 4.84 1.52 -27.62
C LEU A 160 4.40 1.48 -26.15
N ALA A 161 4.42 2.64 -25.47
CA ALA A 161 4.05 2.79 -24.06
C ALA A 161 2.94 3.84 -23.93
N SER A 162 1.78 3.57 -24.55
CA SER A 162 0.64 4.50 -24.63
C SER A 162 0.10 5.00 -23.28
N HIS A 163 0.32 4.24 -22.20
CA HIS A 163 -0.07 4.62 -20.84
C HIS A 163 0.94 5.58 -20.17
N LEU A 164 2.17 5.67 -20.67
CA LEU A 164 3.20 6.55 -20.14
C LEU A 164 2.94 7.98 -20.64
N LYS A 165 2.73 8.90 -19.70
CA LYS A 165 2.59 10.33 -19.98
C LYS A 165 3.72 11.09 -19.31
N PRO A 166 4.21 12.20 -19.90
CA PRO A 166 5.23 13.04 -19.27
C PRO A 166 4.85 13.50 -17.85
N ALA A 167 3.56 13.78 -17.62
CA ALA A 167 3.03 14.15 -16.30
C ALA A 167 3.24 13.08 -15.22
N HIS A 168 3.42 11.81 -15.57
CA HIS A 168 3.69 10.75 -14.60
C HIS A 168 5.13 10.74 -14.09
N LEU A 169 6.08 11.32 -14.86
CA LEU A 169 7.49 11.39 -14.49
C LEU A 169 7.78 12.59 -13.57
N ASP A 170 6.93 13.62 -13.65
CA ASP A 170 6.97 14.81 -12.79
C ASP A 170 5.59 15.07 -12.15
N PRO A 171 5.13 14.20 -11.23
CA PRO A 171 3.80 14.33 -10.65
C PRO A 171 3.70 15.58 -9.75
N ASP A 172 2.59 16.31 -9.87
CA ASP A 172 2.23 17.38 -8.93
C ASP A 172 1.89 16.84 -7.53
N HIS A 173 1.57 17.72 -6.57
CA HIS A 173 1.27 17.31 -5.19
C HIS A 173 0.12 16.29 -5.09
N PHE A 174 -0.90 16.40 -5.93
CA PHE A 174 -2.06 15.52 -5.92
C PHE A 174 -1.82 14.23 -6.69
N ALA A 175 -1.11 14.30 -7.82
CA ALA A 175 -0.72 13.17 -8.65
C ALA A 175 0.22 12.20 -7.92
N LYS A 176 0.93 12.64 -6.87
CA LYS A 176 1.73 11.77 -5.99
C LYS A 176 0.90 10.73 -5.24
N MET A 177 -0.36 11.05 -4.92
CA MET A 177 -1.28 10.11 -4.27
C MET A 177 -1.98 9.20 -5.27
N ASN A 178 -1.76 9.40 -6.58
CA ASN A 178 -2.36 8.58 -7.62
C ASN A 178 -1.48 7.37 -7.94
N VAL A 179 -1.86 6.22 -7.40
CA VAL A 179 -1.20 4.94 -7.65
C VAL A 179 -1.17 4.60 -9.16
N ALA A 180 -2.19 5.00 -9.93
CA ALA A 180 -2.26 4.71 -11.35
C ALA A 180 -1.11 5.36 -12.14
N SER A 181 -0.67 6.56 -11.74
CA SER A 181 0.49 7.22 -12.35
C SER A 181 1.77 6.39 -12.16
N SER A 182 2.00 5.90 -10.94
CA SER A 182 3.15 5.05 -10.61
C SER A 182 3.10 3.71 -11.35
N VAL A 183 1.93 3.09 -11.45
CA VAL A 183 1.72 1.84 -12.20
C VAL A 183 1.94 2.02 -13.69
N ALA A 184 1.64 3.20 -14.24
CA ALA A 184 1.92 3.52 -15.64
C ALA A 184 3.42 3.65 -15.92
N VAL A 185 4.19 4.20 -14.98
CA VAL A 185 5.67 4.31 -15.09
C VAL A 185 6.33 2.95 -14.91
N LEU A 186 5.94 2.21 -13.87
CA LEU A 186 6.51 0.91 -13.52
C LEU A 186 5.71 -0.23 -14.15
N ASN A 187 5.45 -0.13 -15.46
CA ASN A 187 4.64 -1.09 -16.20
C ASN A 187 5.50 -2.07 -17.01
N HIS A 188 5.00 -3.28 -17.24
CA HIS A 188 5.66 -4.22 -18.18
C HIS A 188 5.81 -3.63 -19.60
N SER A 189 4.81 -2.89 -20.08
CA SER A 189 4.87 -2.23 -21.40
C SER A 189 6.04 -1.25 -21.51
N VAL A 190 6.38 -0.53 -20.44
CA VAL A 190 7.54 0.37 -20.39
C VAL A 190 8.83 -0.43 -20.51
N GLY A 191 8.99 -1.51 -19.75
CA GLY A 191 10.17 -2.39 -19.87
C GLY A 191 10.31 -3.05 -21.25
N ALA A 192 9.20 -3.49 -21.85
CA ALA A 192 9.19 -4.06 -23.19
C ALA A 192 9.49 -3.01 -24.28
N ALA A 193 8.93 -1.81 -24.15
CA ALA A 193 9.17 -0.69 -25.06
C ALA A 193 10.64 -0.25 -25.01
N THR A 194 11.22 -0.11 -23.81
CA THR A 194 12.65 0.20 -23.65
C THR A 194 13.53 -0.83 -24.35
N ARG A 195 13.29 -2.14 -24.16
CA ARG A 195 14.06 -3.19 -24.88
C ARG A 195 13.91 -3.09 -26.40
N THR A 196 12.70 -2.79 -26.86
CA THR A 196 12.44 -2.61 -28.29
C THR A 196 13.25 -1.44 -28.84
N LEU A 197 13.26 -0.29 -28.16
CA LEU A 197 14.05 0.87 -28.58
C LEU A 197 15.56 0.62 -28.54
N VAL A 198 16.07 -0.14 -27.57
CA VAL A 198 17.47 -0.57 -27.54
C VAL A 198 17.79 -1.44 -28.76
N SER A 199 16.91 -2.38 -29.12
CA SER A 199 17.09 -3.24 -30.31
C SER A 199 17.09 -2.45 -31.62
N LEU A 200 16.32 -1.36 -31.67
CA LEU A 200 16.28 -0.42 -32.78
C LEU A 200 17.42 0.61 -32.76
N ARG A 201 18.33 0.52 -31.78
CA ARG A 201 19.46 1.46 -31.56
C ARG A 201 19.00 2.91 -31.32
N LEU A 202 17.79 3.09 -30.78
CA LEU A 202 17.24 4.39 -30.40
C LEU A 202 17.48 4.73 -28.92
N LEU A 203 17.86 3.74 -28.10
CA LEU A 203 18.31 3.91 -26.72
C LEU A 203 19.63 3.17 -26.51
N GLU A 204 20.44 3.67 -25.57
CA GLU A 204 21.70 3.04 -25.16
C GLU A 204 21.46 1.69 -24.47
N SER A 205 22.44 0.78 -24.57
CA SER A 205 22.33 -0.56 -23.96
C SER A 205 22.15 -0.52 -22.44
N GLU A 206 22.61 0.54 -21.77
CA GLU A 206 22.43 0.76 -20.33
C GLU A 206 20.94 0.78 -19.92
N ALA A 207 20.05 1.16 -20.84
CA ALA A 207 18.60 1.16 -20.60
C ALA A 207 18.03 -0.25 -20.35
N LEU A 208 18.73 -1.32 -20.75
CA LEU A 208 18.31 -2.71 -20.49
C LEU A 208 18.26 -3.03 -18.99
N THR A 209 19.19 -2.50 -18.20
CA THR A 209 19.21 -2.64 -16.74
C THR A 209 17.92 -2.05 -16.14
N THR A 210 17.53 -0.87 -16.62
CA THR A 210 16.31 -0.19 -16.17
C THR A 210 15.05 -0.95 -16.61
N ALA A 211 15.02 -1.44 -17.84
CA ALA A 211 13.91 -2.24 -18.36
C ALA A 211 13.70 -3.53 -17.54
N TRP A 212 14.79 -4.23 -17.21
CA TRP A 212 14.75 -5.43 -16.37
C TRP A 212 14.19 -5.11 -14.99
N PHE A 213 14.70 -4.06 -14.34
CA PHE A 213 14.25 -3.67 -13.00
C PHE A 213 12.76 -3.30 -12.98
N VAL A 214 12.30 -2.49 -13.94
CA VAL A 214 10.88 -2.10 -14.06
C VAL A 214 9.98 -3.33 -14.16
N GLU A 215 10.38 -4.35 -14.92
CA GLU A 215 9.60 -5.58 -15.01
C GLU A 215 9.61 -6.43 -13.74
N ARG A 216 10.73 -6.47 -13.01
CA ARG A 216 10.78 -7.14 -11.70
C ARG A 216 9.79 -6.47 -10.74
N VAL A 217 9.80 -5.14 -10.66
CA VAL A 217 8.88 -4.37 -9.82
C VAL A 217 7.44 -4.56 -10.27
N PHE A 218 7.15 -4.52 -11.57
CA PHE A 218 5.80 -4.76 -12.10
C PHE A 218 5.29 -6.18 -11.78
N ARG A 219 6.14 -7.21 -11.91
CA ARG A 219 5.78 -8.58 -11.57
C ARG A 219 5.47 -8.72 -10.07
N TRP A 220 6.30 -8.11 -9.22
CA TRP A 220 6.03 -8.05 -7.78
C TRP A 220 4.71 -7.35 -7.48
N PHE A 221 4.48 -6.16 -8.03
CA PHE A 221 3.24 -5.42 -7.83
C PHE A 221 2.01 -6.23 -8.28
N THR A 222 2.07 -6.88 -9.45
CA THR A 222 1.00 -7.73 -9.98
C THR A 222 0.67 -8.91 -9.07
N LEU A 223 1.69 -9.51 -8.46
CA LEU A 223 1.53 -10.61 -7.52
C LEU A 223 0.90 -10.13 -6.20
N MET A 224 1.45 -9.06 -5.61
CA MET A 224 0.98 -8.47 -4.36
C MET A 224 -0.43 -7.89 -4.46
N THR A 225 -0.85 -7.46 -5.67
CA THR A 225 -2.20 -6.95 -5.95
C THR A 225 -3.09 -7.94 -6.69
N SER A 226 -2.76 -9.24 -6.65
CA SER A 226 -3.49 -10.29 -7.37
C SER A 226 -4.97 -10.37 -6.99
N ARG A 227 -5.86 -10.14 -7.97
CA ARG A 227 -7.33 -10.14 -7.81
C ARG A 227 -8.01 -11.39 -8.39
N TYR A 228 -7.32 -12.15 -9.22
CA TYR A 228 -7.87 -13.30 -9.94
C TYR A 228 -7.02 -14.55 -9.71
N ILE A 229 -7.64 -15.72 -9.82
CA ILE A 229 -6.98 -17.02 -9.57
C ILE A 229 -5.73 -17.21 -10.45
N GLY A 230 -5.76 -16.72 -11.70
CA GLY A 230 -4.63 -16.86 -12.63
C GLY A 230 -3.34 -16.17 -12.21
N THR A 231 -3.44 -15.11 -11.38
CA THR A 231 -2.32 -14.34 -10.82
C THR A 231 -2.15 -14.54 -9.31
N ALA A 232 -3.03 -15.34 -8.69
CA ALA A 232 -2.99 -15.65 -7.27
C ALA A 232 -1.82 -16.57 -6.92
N MET A 233 -1.39 -16.53 -5.65
CA MET A 233 -0.55 -17.59 -5.10
C MET A 233 -1.43 -18.83 -4.92
N SER A 234 -1.38 -19.73 -5.90
CA SER A 234 -2.16 -20.97 -5.94
C SER A 234 -1.24 -22.17 -5.90
N LEU A 235 -1.74 -23.33 -5.48
CA LEU A 235 -0.97 -24.59 -5.42
C LEU A 235 -0.23 -24.91 -6.73
N PHE A 236 -0.77 -24.51 -7.88
CA PHE A 236 -0.18 -24.78 -9.20
C PHE A 236 0.96 -23.85 -9.61
N LYS A 237 0.97 -22.62 -9.09
CA LYS A 237 2.00 -21.59 -9.38
C LYS A 237 2.77 -21.18 -8.13
N HIS A 238 2.69 -22.02 -7.10
CA HIS A 238 3.14 -21.70 -5.76
C HIS A 238 4.66 -21.50 -5.73
N ASP A 239 5.40 -22.49 -6.21
CA ASP A 239 6.86 -22.52 -6.14
C ASP A 239 7.50 -21.40 -6.94
N GLU A 240 6.98 -21.11 -8.13
CA GLU A 240 7.46 -20.02 -8.97
C GLU A 240 7.24 -18.65 -8.30
N ALA A 241 6.06 -18.43 -7.72
CA ALA A 241 5.75 -17.20 -7.01
C ALA A 241 6.61 -17.03 -5.75
N VAL A 242 6.82 -18.11 -4.99
CA VAL A 242 7.67 -18.11 -3.79
C VAL A 242 9.14 -17.85 -4.14
N ALA A 243 9.67 -18.55 -5.16
CA ALA A 243 11.04 -18.35 -5.61
C ALA A 243 11.27 -16.91 -6.09
N PHE A 244 10.31 -16.37 -6.86
CA PHE A 244 10.35 -14.98 -7.30
C PHE A 244 10.31 -13.98 -6.13
N LEU A 245 9.41 -14.17 -5.14
CA LEU A 245 9.33 -13.27 -3.98
C LEU A 245 10.61 -13.29 -3.14
N LYS A 246 11.20 -14.49 -2.92
CA LYS A 246 12.47 -14.62 -2.22
C LYS A 246 13.60 -13.90 -2.94
N GLU A 247 13.72 -14.08 -4.26
CA GLU A 247 14.70 -13.35 -5.06
C GLU A 247 14.46 -11.83 -5.05
N PHE A 248 13.19 -11.40 -5.14
CA PHE A 248 12.84 -9.98 -5.09
C PHE A 248 13.20 -9.35 -3.74
N MET A 249 13.03 -10.09 -2.64
CA MET A 249 13.50 -9.68 -1.32
C MET A 249 15.02 -9.52 -1.28
N GLU A 250 15.79 -10.47 -1.82
CA GLU A 250 17.25 -10.35 -1.89
C GLU A 250 17.68 -9.11 -2.69
N ILE A 251 17.00 -8.82 -3.81
CA ILE A 251 17.25 -7.60 -4.59
C ILE A 251 17.03 -6.35 -3.72
N PHE A 252 15.90 -6.23 -3.03
CA PHE A 252 15.58 -5.04 -2.23
C PHE A 252 16.35 -4.95 -0.91
N ALA A 253 16.84 -6.06 -0.38
CA ALA A 253 17.74 -6.11 0.78
C ALA A 253 19.11 -5.51 0.46
N HIS A 254 19.59 -5.71 -0.76
CA HIS A 254 20.95 -5.34 -1.16
C HIS A 254 21.03 -4.16 -2.15
N VAL A 255 19.91 -3.70 -2.72
CA VAL A 255 19.90 -2.52 -3.60
C VAL A 255 20.36 -1.28 -2.84
N CYS A 256 21.28 -0.53 -3.44
CA CYS A 256 21.77 0.72 -2.88
C CYS A 256 20.99 1.90 -3.45
N ILE A 257 20.32 2.66 -2.59
CA ILE A 257 19.54 3.85 -2.99
C ILE A 257 20.30 5.10 -2.56
N LYS A 258 20.87 5.83 -3.54
CA LYS A 258 21.69 7.05 -3.30
C LYS A 258 20.95 8.29 -3.78
N SER A 259 21.13 9.40 -3.06
CA SER A 259 20.63 10.72 -3.45
C SER A 259 21.84 11.62 -3.72
N GLY A 260 22.26 11.74 -4.98
CA GLY A 260 23.52 12.39 -5.34
C GLY A 260 24.72 11.78 -4.59
N ASN A 261 25.62 12.61 -4.07
CA ASN A 261 26.81 12.19 -3.32
C ASN A 261 26.54 11.75 -1.87
N ALA A 262 25.28 11.56 -1.49
CA ALA A 262 24.93 11.14 -0.13
C ALA A 262 25.37 9.70 0.15
N LYS A 263 25.69 9.43 1.42
CA LYS A 263 26.04 8.08 1.90
C LYS A 263 24.90 7.09 1.66
N GLU A 264 25.26 5.84 1.41
CA GLU A 264 24.34 4.72 1.34
C GLU A 264 23.52 4.61 2.64
N MET A 265 22.20 4.49 2.50
CA MET A 265 21.29 4.36 3.63
C MET A 265 20.16 3.43 3.26
N PHE A 266 19.88 2.47 4.15
CA PHE A 266 18.69 1.63 4.06
C PHE A 266 17.44 2.50 4.19
N LYS A 267 16.57 2.45 3.18
CA LYS A 267 15.39 3.33 3.10
C LYS A 267 14.14 2.62 3.65
N PRO A 268 13.16 3.38 4.19
CA PRO A 268 11.88 2.81 4.62
C PRO A 268 11.16 1.97 3.54
N VAL A 269 11.30 2.32 2.25
CA VAL A 269 10.74 1.50 1.15
C VAL A 269 11.34 0.10 1.08
N GLN A 270 12.63 -0.05 1.36
CA GLN A 270 13.27 -1.37 1.40
C GLN A 270 12.70 -2.16 2.57
N ALA A 271 12.59 -1.56 3.75
CA ALA A 271 11.92 -2.17 4.90
C ALA A 271 10.49 -2.60 4.56
N GLY A 272 9.71 -1.71 3.93
CA GLY A 272 8.32 -1.97 3.55
C GLY A 272 8.19 -3.12 2.56
N VAL A 273 9.02 -3.15 1.51
CA VAL A 273 9.04 -4.25 0.54
C VAL A 273 9.39 -5.58 1.21
N LEU A 274 10.43 -5.61 2.07
CA LEU A 274 10.87 -6.82 2.76
C LEU A 274 9.80 -7.34 3.73
N ILE A 275 9.20 -6.46 4.55
CA ILE A 275 8.13 -6.84 5.48
C ILE A 275 6.93 -7.37 4.70
N THR A 276 6.47 -6.63 3.68
CA THR A 276 5.29 -7.00 2.89
C THR A 276 5.48 -8.34 2.18
N ALA A 277 6.63 -8.55 1.53
CA ALA A 277 6.93 -9.79 0.83
C ALA A 277 7.09 -10.97 1.81
N SER A 278 7.75 -10.76 2.96
CA SER A 278 7.89 -11.78 4.01
C SER A 278 6.54 -12.16 4.61
N SER A 279 5.70 -11.18 4.95
CA SER A 279 4.33 -11.40 5.44
C SER A 279 3.49 -12.16 4.41
N ALA A 280 3.58 -11.81 3.12
CA ALA A 280 2.87 -12.54 2.07
C ALA A 280 3.32 -14.00 1.98
N LEU A 281 4.63 -14.29 2.06
CA LEU A 281 5.18 -15.65 2.08
C LEU A 281 4.74 -16.46 3.30
N HIS A 282 4.60 -15.83 4.47
CA HIS A 282 4.14 -16.51 5.68
C HIS A 282 2.64 -16.80 5.65
N ILE A 283 1.84 -15.77 5.37
CA ILE A 283 0.37 -15.85 5.32
C ILE A 283 -0.06 -16.88 4.27
N GLN A 284 0.55 -16.86 3.08
CA GLN A 284 0.16 -17.82 2.04
C GLN A 284 0.43 -19.27 2.49
N HIS A 285 1.54 -19.53 3.20
CA HIS A 285 1.89 -20.88 3.67
C HIS A 285 0.88 -21.35 4.73
N GLN A 286 0.52 -20.45 5.65
CA GLN A 286 -0.49 -20.72 6.67
C GLN A 286 -1.86 -20.99 6.04
N LEU A 287 -2.32 -20.10 5.14
CA LEU A 287 -3.64 -20.23 4.53
C LEU A 287 -3.73 -21.46 3.62
N LEU A 288 -2.73 -21.73 2.77
CA LEU A 288 -2.75 -22.92 1.89
C LEU A 288 -2.68 -24.25 2.66
N SER A 289 -2.23 -24.25 3.92
CA SER A 289 -2.29 -25.44 4.78
C SER A 289 -3.72 -25.78 5.24
N VAL A 290 -4.66 -24.83 5.12
CA VAL A 290 -6.07 -25.02 5.48
C VAL A 290 -6.78 -25.83 4.37
N PRO A 291 -7.49 -26.94 4.68
CA PRO A 291 -8.01 -27.94 3.72
C PRO A 291 -8.92 -27.47 2.56
N LYS A 292 -9.22 -26.18 2.46
CA LYS A 292 -10.09 -25.58 1.43
C LYS A 292 -9.53 -24.31 0.77
N PHE A 293 -8.39 -23.80 1.23
CA PHE A 293 -7.70 -22.71 0.56
C PHE A 293 -6.88 -23.26 -0.61
N LYS A 294 -7.38 -23.09 -1.83
CA LYS A 294 -6.68 -23.51 -3.05
C LYS A 294 -5.74 -22.43 -3.60
N PHE A 295 -6.00 -21.18 -3.23
CA PHE A 295 -5.25 -20.01 -3.65
C PHE A 295 -5.44 -18.88 -2.63
N VAL A 296 -4.50 -17.94 -2.63
CA VAL A 296 -4.52 -16.73 -1.80
C VAL A 296 -4.47 -15.51 -2.72
N LEU A 297 -5.43 -14.61 -2.54
CA LEU A 297 -5.50 -13.33 -3.24
C LEU A 297 -4.85 -12.25 -2.38
N LEU A 298 -3.62 -11.85 -2.72
CA LEU A 298 -2.86 -10.89 -1.93
C LEU A 298 -3.49 -9.48 -1.96
N CYS A 299 -4.34 -9.17 -2.94
CA CYS A 299 -5.10 -7.91 -2.94
C CYS A 299 -5.98 -7.73 -1.69
N ARG A 300 -6.35 -8.82 -1.00
CA ARG A 300 -7.14 -8.79 0.23
C ARG A 300 -6.34 -8.35 1.46
N LEU A 301 -5.01 -8.30 1.31
CA LEU A 301 -4.05 -7.80 2.30
C LEU A 301 -3.59 -6.37 1.94
N SER A 302 -4.44 -5.60 1.27
CA SER A 302 -4.22 -4.18 0.94
C SER A 302 -5.27 -3.30 1.62
N GLN A 303 -4.95 -2.02 1.80
CA GLN A 303 -5.85 -1.05 2.43
C GLN A 303 -6.89 -0.45 1.49
N ASP A 304 -6.89 -0.78 0.20
CA ASP A 304 -7.84 -0.28 -0.80
C ASP A 304 -9.31 -0.36 -0.30
N ALA A 305 -9.68 -1.43 0.40
CA ALA A 305 -11.04 -1.62 0.88
C ALA A 305 -11.46 -0.61 1.96
N LEU A 306 -10.51 -0.18 2.79
CA LEU A 306 -10.69 0.83 3.82
C LEU A 306 -10.59 2.25 3.24
N GLU A 307 -9.68 2.51 2.30
CA GLU A 307 -9.65 3.78 1.58
C GLU A 307 -10.98 4.04 0.83
N ASN A 308 -11.54 3.00 0.22
CA ASN A 308 -12.86 3.07 -0.41
C ASN A 308 -13.99 3.36 0.59
N LEU A 309 -13.84 3.02 1.88
CA LEU A 309 -14.78 3.42 2.93
C LEU A 309 -14.75 4.93 3.16
N PHE A 310 -13.59 5.56 3.03
CA PHE A 310 -13.43 7.01 3.16
C PHE A 310 -14.08 7.81 2.01
N CYS A 311 -14.87 7.16 1.15
CA CYS A 311 -15.91 7.81 0.35
C CYS A 311 -16.94 8.58 1.19
N ILE A 312 -16.91 8.48 2.53
CA ILE A 312 -17.53 9.46 3.46
C ILE A 312 -17.22 10.91 3.01
N ARG A 313 -16.05 11.14 2.43
CA ARG A 313 -15.60 12.43 1.90
C ARG A 313 -16.35 12.92 0.65
N SER A 314 -17.19 12.08 0.03
CA SER A 314 -17.94 12.44 -1.19
C SER A 314 -18.97 13.56 -0.95
N ARG A 315 -19.47 13.73 0.28
CA ARG A 315 -20.34 14.86 0.64
C ARG A 315 -19.54 16.10 1.04
N HIS A 316 -18.61 15.91 1.98
CA HIS A 316 -17.71 16.96 2.46
C HIS A 316 -16.26 16.46 2.42
N PRO A 317 -15.35 17.14 1.70
CA PRO A 317 -13.97 16.68 1.54
C PRO A 317 -13.21 16.48 2.86
N VAL A 318 -13.57 17.22 3.90
CA VAL A 318 -13.06 17.04 5.27
C VAL A 318 -14.27 17.13 6.20
N PRO A 319 -14.88 16.00 6.59
CA PRO A 319 -16.11 16.03 7.38
C PRO A 319 -15.85 16.39 8.83
N ARG A 320 -16.89 16.87 9.53
CA ARG A 320 -16.84 17.05 10.99
C ARG A 320 -17.06 15.73 11.74
N PRO A 321 -16.67 15.60 13.01
CA PRO A 321 -16.78 14.34 13.76
C PRO A 321 -18.19 13.75 13.83
N LEU A 322 -19.22 14.59 13.93
CA LEU A 322 -20.61 14.12 13.91
C LEU A 322 -20.99 13.55 12.54
N GLU A 323 -20.63 14.23 11.46
CA GLU A 323 -20.90 13.78 10.09
C GLU A 323 -20.19 12.46 9.78
N PHE A 324 -18.92 12.35 10.18
CA PHE A 324 -18.15 11.12 10.09
C PHE A 324 -18.86 9.97 10.81
N LYS A 325 -19.27 10.16 12.07
CA LYS A 325 -19.99 9.14 12.84
C LYS A 325 -21.30 8.72 12.17
N LEU A 326 -22.11 9.67 11.71
CA LEU A 326 -23.40 9.40 11.08
C LEU A 326 -23.25 8.65 9.76
N MET A 327 -22.28 9.06 8.92
CA MET A 327 -22.00 8.39 7.65
C MET A 327 -21.41 6.99 7.87
N LEU A 328 -20.50 6.83 8.82
CA LEU A 328 -19.95 5.53 9.18
C LEU A 328 -21.05 4.58 9.66
N ARG A 329 -21.96 5.07 10.51
CA ARG A 329 -23.15 4.31 10.95
C ARG A 329 -24.03 3.90 9.76
N LEU A 330 -24.30 4.81 8.82
CA LEU A 330 -25.09 4.51 7.63
C LEU A 330 -24.45 3.40 6.79
N ILE A 331 -23.13 3.51 6.55
CA ILE A 331 -22.39 2.50 5.79
C ILE A 331 -22.41 1.14 6.51
N MET A 332 -22.17 1.12 7.82
CA MET A 332 -22.23 -0.11 8.61
C MET A 332 -23.60 -0.78 8.52
N LEU A 333 -24.69 -0.02 8.62
CA LEU A 333 -26.04 -0.57 8.48
C LEU A 333 -26.29 -1.12 7.08
N SER A 334 -25.76 -0.48 6.03
CA SER A 334 -25.88 -0.95 4.66
C SER A 334 -25.08 -2.21 4.34
N GLN A 335 -24.08 -2.58 5.16
CA GLN A 335 -23.24 -3.78 4.94
C GLN A 335 -23.92 -5.10 5.33
N PHE A 336 -25.05 -5.04 6.07
CA PHE A 336 -25.78 -6.23 6.53
C PHE A 336 -26.95 -6.63 5.62
N PHE A 337 -27.23 -5.86 4.56
CA PHE A 337 -28.31 -6.10 3.58
C PHE A 337 -27.74 -6.45 2.20
#